data_AF-A0A7R9V6X5-F1
#
_entry.id   AF-A0A7R9V6X5-F1
#
_cell.length_a   1.000
_cell.length_b   1.000
_cell.length_c   1.000
_cell.angle_alpha   90.00
_cell.angle_beta   90.00
_cell.angle_gamma   90.00
#
_symmetry.space_group_name_H-M   'P 1'
#
loop_
_entity.id
_entity.type
_entity.pdbx_description
1 polymer ?
#
loop_
_entity_poly.entity_id
_entity_poly.type
_entity_poly.pdbx_seq_one_letter_code
_entity_poly.pdbx_strand_id
1 'polypeptide(L)'
;SASGSTSAARLPGAYPGYGVGLAQRRQLLRSIAGMASYSCSSAEYADVLSLVGSSNSAAANAVCSTYDVASLGATGATVAYTYSQVTGVEADLGETKYGLNTLMIVLGAYGVFAMQIGFATFVAGAVRSKNIASVLLKSTVDTGVTAIMWYTVGYAFQAGGGDAGGFIGSQYFALDGIVTRPYGWANVVWTWVFCAASTTIMAGGGGGGGGEKKRKKTRG
;
A
#
# COMPACT_ATOMS: atom_id res chain seq x y z
N SER A 1 22.61 -6.63 41.09
CA SER A 1 23.47 -6.45 39.91
C SER A 1 23.12 -7.51 38.88
N ALA A 2 22.86 -7.06 37.64
CA ALA A 2 22.83 -7.79 36.36
C ALA A 2 21.80 -8.92 36.13
N SER A 3 20.79 -8.62 35.30
CA SER A 3 20.38 -9.38 34.10
C SER A 3 19.08 -8.76 33.59
N GLY A 4 18.87 -8.38 32.33
CA GLY A 4 19.64 -8.49 31.11
C GLY A 4 18.76 -7.85 30.03
N SER A 5 19.35 -6.95 29.26
CA SER A 5 18.72 -6.29 28.12
C SER A 5 18.39 -7.34 27.05
N THR A 6 17.13 -7.41 26.62
CA THR A 6 16.79 -7.94 25.30
C THR A 6 15.98 -6.89 24.57
N SER A 7 16.71 -6.00 23.90
CA SER A 7 16.27 -5.26 22.73
C SER A 7 15.66 -6.24 21.73
N ALA A 8 14.33 -6.36 21.72
CA ALA A 8 13.63 -6.85 20.55
C ALA A 8 13.66 -5.72 19.52
N ALA A 9 14.52 -5.89 18.52
CA ALA A 9 14.61 -5.04 17.35
C ALA A 9 13.22 -4.77 16.78
N ARG A 10 12.76 -3.51 16.85
CA ARG A 10 11.66 -3.03 16.02
C ARG A 10 12.14 -3.07 14.57
N LEU A 11 11.75 -4.10 13.84
CA LEU A 11 11.73 -4.02 12.38
C LEU A 11 10.71 -2.95 11.98
N PRO A 12 11.09 -1.90 11.24
CA PRO A 12 10.14 -0.94 10.70
C PRO A 12 9.46 -1.57 9.48
N GLY A 13 8.13 -1.74 9.51
CA GLY A 13 7.35 -2.01 8.30
C GLY A 13 6.46 -3.25 8.26
N ALA A 14 6.13 -3.89 9.39
CA ALA A 14 5.07 -4.91 9.40
C ALA A 14 3.70 -4.23 9.35
N TYR A 15 3.12 -4.12 8.15
CA TYR A 15 1.75 -3.66 7.94
C TYR A 15 0.76 -4.68 8.55
N PRO A 16 -0.23 -4.25 9.35
CA PRO A 16 -1.15 -5.13 10.06
C PRO A 16 -2.33 -5.58 9.18
N GLY A 17 -2.07 -6.08 7.96
CA GLY A 17 -3.14 -6.34 6.99
C GLY A 17 -3.56 -7.81 6.83
N TYR A 18 -2.66 -8.78 7.03
CA TYR A 18 -2.94 -10.18 6.70
C TYR A 18 -2.39 -11.13 7.76
N GLY A 19 -3.23 -11.41 8.75
CA GLY A 19 -2.95 -12.37 9.81
C GLY A 19 -3.00 -11.70 11.17
N VAL A 20 -4.20 -11.60 11.75
CA VAL A 20 -4.35 -11.53 13.21
C VAL A 20 -3.82 -12.83 13.78
N GLY A 21 -2.48 -12.90 13.89
CA GLY A 21 -1.75 -14.07 14.29
C GLY A 21 -2.26 -14.57 15.63
N LEU A 22 -2.16 -15.88 15.86
CA LEU A 22 -2.46 -16.49 17.16
C LEU A 22 -1.84 -15.72 18.34
N ALA A 23 -0.79 -14.92 18.14
CA ALA A 23 -0.23 -13.97 19.10
C ALA A 23 -1.22 -12.86 19.53
N GLN A 24 -1.89 -12.18 18.60
CA GLN A 24 -2.91 -11.16 18.89
C GLN A 24 -4.11 -11.77 19.63
N ARG A 25 -4.54 -12.98 19.23
CA ARG A 25 -5.60 -13.74 19.92
C ARG A 25 -5.16 -14.24 21.30
N ARG A 26 -3.91 -14.65 21.48
CA ARG A 26 -3.36 -15.01 22.80
C ARG A 26 -3.14 -13.79 23.69
N GLN A 27 -2.81 -12.63 23.14
CA GLN A 27 -2.77 -11.36 23.85
C GLN A 27 -4.18 -10.92 24.26
N LEU A 28 -5.16 -10.97 23.36
CA LEU A 28 -6.57 -10.72 23.71
C LEU A 28 -7.09 -11.71 24.76
N LEU A 29 -6.79 -13.01 24.64
CA LEU A 29 -7.19 -14.01 25.64
C LEU A 29 -6.45 -13.83 26.98
N ARG A 30 -5.21 -13.34 26.99
CA ARG A 30 -4.49 -12.96 28.23
C ARG A 30 -5.05 -11.66 28.84
N SER A 31 -5.47 -10.70 28.02
CA SER A 31 -6.17 -9.49 28.49
C SER A 31 -7.55 -9.83 29.06
N ILE A 32 -8.27 -10.78 28.47
CA ILE A 32 -9.58 -11.27 28.97
C ILE A 32 -9.38 -12.10 30.25
N ALA A 33 -8.34 -12.94 30.33
CA ALA A 33 -8.00 -13.70 31.55
C ALA A 33 -7.43 -12.82 32.69
N GLY A 34 -7.12 -11.55 32.41
CA GLY A 34 -6.65 -10.54 33.36
C GLY A 34 -7.62 -9.37 33.55
N MET A 35 -8.89 -9.48 33.13
CA MET A 35 -9.94 -8.54 33.50
C MET A 35 -10.30 -8.74 34.98
N ALA A 36 -9.38 -8.37 35.87
CA ALA A 36 -9.79 -7.86 37.15
C ALA A 36 -10.61 -6.61 36.86
N SER A 37 -11.91 -6.64 37.17
CA SER A 37 -12.72 -5.44 37.20
C SER A 37 -12.17 -4.58 38.33
N TYR A 38 -11.27 -3.65 37.99
CA TYR A 38 -10.81 -2.67 38.94
C TYR A 38 -11.96 -1.71 39.26
N SER A 39 -11.96 -1.18 40.47
CA SER A 39 -12.94 -0.18 40.90
C SER A 39 -12.19 0.92 41.65
N CYS A 40 -12.54 2.17 41.35
CA CYS A 40 -11.98 3.33 42.04
C CYS A 40 -12.78 3.66 43.30
N SER A 41 -12.12 4.14 44.35
CA SER A 41 -12.79 4.85 45.43
C SER A 41 -13.35 6.20 44.94
N SER A 42 -14.26 6.81 45.69
CA SER A 42 -14.90 8.08 45.30
C SER A 42 -13.91 9.25 45.17
N ALA A 43 -12.81 9.24 45.92
CA ALA A 43 -11.75 10.24 45.82
C ALA A 43 -10.92 10.04 44.53
N GLU A 44 -10.51 8.81 44.24
CA GLU A 44 -9.74 8.49 43.03
C GLU A 44 -10.55 8.74 41.76
N TYR A 45 -11.85 8.46 41.80
CA TYR A 45 -12.75 8.75 40.69
C TYR A 45 -12.84 10.26 40.42
N ALA A 46 -12.88 11.10 41.46
CA ALA A 46 -12.90 12.56 41.32
C ALA A 46 -11.58 13.09 40.71
N ASP A 47 -10.44 12.53 41.12
CA ASP A 47 -9.13 12.89 40.59
C ASP A 47 -9.00 12.48 39.11
N VAL A 48 -9.40 11.26 38.75
CA VAL A 48 -9.43 10.81 37.34
C VAL A 48 -10.38 11.68 36.53
N LEU A 49 -11.59 11.96 37.01
CA LEU A 49 -12.58 12.80 36.32
C LEU A 49 -12.05 14.22 36.06
N SER A 50 -11.25 14.77 36.97
CA SER A 50 -10.59 16.07 36.76
C SER A 50 -9.55 16.02 35.63
N LEU A 51 -8.87 14.87 35.46
CA LEU A 51 -7.82 14.67 34.45
C LEU A 51 -8.38 14.34 33.06
N VAL A 52 -9.46 13.56 32.96
CA VAL A 52 -10.09 13.23 31.66
C VAL A 52 -11.12 14.28 31.21
N GLY A 53 -11.38 15.28 32.05
CA GLY A 53 -12.37 16.35 31.84
C GLY A 53 -13.66 16.07 32.61
N SER A 54 -14.13 17.08 33.34
CA SER A 54 -15.24 16.95 34.31
C SER A 54 -16.57 16.49 33.71
N SER A 55 -16.75 16.64 32.39
CA SER A 55 -17.94 16.19 31.64
C SER A 55 -17.81 14.78 31.06
N ASN A 56 -16.64 14.14 31.16
CA ASN A 56 -16.31 12.89 30.47
C ASN A 56 -16.42 11.66 31.40
N SER A 57 -17.57 11.47 32.05
CA SER A 57 -17.82 10.37 32.99
C SER A 57 -17.63 8.98 32.38
N ALA A 58 -17.85 8.84 31.06
CA ALA A 58 -17.61 7.59 30.34
C ALA A 58 -16.12 7.21 30.33
N ALA A 59 -15.23 8.19 30.15
CA ALA A 59 -13.80 7.95 30.12
C ALA A 59 -13.24 7.69 31.53
N ALA A 60 -13.76 8.38 32.55
CA ALA A 60 -13.42 8.10 33.94
C ALA A 60 -13.82 6.67 34.37
N ASN A 61 -15.03 6.22 34.00
CA ASN A 61 -15.48 4.84 34.23
C ASN A 61 -14.63 3.81 33.46
N ALA A 62 -14.19 4.14 32.24
CA ALA A 62 -13.30 3.28 31.46
C ALA A 62 -11.92 3.16 32.12
N VAL A 63 -11.30 4.26 32.55
CA VAL A 63 -10.01 4.23 33.26
C VAL A 63 -10.11 3.36 34.52
N CYS A 64 -11.15 3.60 35.34
CA CYS A 64 -11.34 2.91 36.61
C CYS A 64 -11.66 1.42 36.50
N SER A 65 -12.25 0.97 35.39
CA SER A 65 -12.55 -0.45 35.15
C SER A 65 -11.42 -1.23 34.47
N THR A 66 -10.48 -0.53 33.83
CA THR A 66 -9.43 -1.15 33.02
C THR A 66 -8.05 -1.10 33.69
N TYR A 67 -7.79 -0.13 34.56
CA TYR A 67 -6.50 0.09 35.21
C TYR A 67 -6.65 0.17 36.74
N ASP A 68 -5.66 -0.36 37.47
CA ASP A 68 -5.61 -0.28 38.93
C ASP A 68 -5.15 1.12 39.40
N VAL A 69 -6.11 1.99 39.69
CA VAL A 69 -5.84 3.38 40.09
C VAL A 69 -5.20 3.47 41.48
N ALA A 70 -5.41 2.48 42.34
CA ALA A 70 -4.86 2.47 43.70
C ALA A 70 -3.32 2.29 43.72
N SER A 71 -2.77 1.55 42.74
CA SER A 71 -1.32 1.32 42.63
C SER A 71 -0.62 2.26 41.65
N LEU A 72 -1.29 2.67 40.57
CA LEU A 72 -0.73 3.54 39.52
C LEU A 72 -0.94 5.04 39.78
N GLY A 73 -1.88 5.38 40.67
CA GLY A 73 -2.37 6.74 40.87
C GLY A 73 -3.21 7.25 39.69
N ALA A 74 -4.03 8.28 39.94
CA ALA A 74 -4.96 8.84 38.96
C ALA A 74 -4.27 9.30 37.66
N THR A 75 -3.09 9.92 37.78
CA THR A 75 -2.30 10.37 36.63
C THR A 75 -1.74 9.19 35.83
N GLY A 76 -1.20 8.16 36.49
CA GLY A 76 -0.62 6.99 35.83
C GLY A 76 -1.66 6.18 35.06
N ALA A 77 -2.83 5.95 35.66
CA ALA A 77 -3.95 5.26 35.03
C ALA A 77 -4.54 6.04 33.84
N THR A 78 -4.69 7.36 33.98
CA THR A 78 -5.19 8.21 32.89
C THR A 78 -4.21 8.28 31.72
N VAL A 79 -2.90 8.34 31.98
CA VAL A 79 -1.86 8.32 30.93
C VAL A 79 -1.84 6.97 30.20
N ALA A 80 -1.99 5.85 30.91
CA ALA A 80 -2.07 4.53 30.29
C ALA A 80 -3.32 4.41 29.38
N TYR A 81 -4.46 4.93 29.83
CA TYR A 81 -5.68 5.00 29.03
C TYR A 81 -5.49 5.85 27.77
N THR A 82 -5.00 7.08 27.89
CA THR A 82 -4.81 7.96 26.72
C THR A 82 -3.77 7.40 25.76
N TYR A 83 -2.68 6.78 26.26
CA TYR A 83 -1.72 6.08 25.41
C TYR A 83 -2.36 4.94 24.63
N SER A 84 -3.23 4.14 25.26
CA SER A 84 -3.96 3.07 24.56
C SER A 84 -4.87 3.62 23.45
N GLN A 85 -5.55 4.74 23.69
CA GLN A 85 -6.38 5.42 22.69
C GLN A 85 -5.53 5.95 21.52
N VAL A 86 -4.40 6.59 21.81
CA VAL A 86 -3.46 7.09 20.78
C VAL A 86 -2.93 5.95 19.92
N THR A 87 -2.51 4.83 20.53
CA THR A 87 -2.03 3.67 19.75
C THR A 87 -3.13 3.01 18.92
N GLY A 88 -4.39 3.03 19.38
CA GLY A 88 -5.53 2.57 18.60
C GLY A 88 -5.80 3.47 17.39
N VAL A 89 -5.78 4.79 17.62
CA VAL A 89 -5.92 5.80 16.55
C VAL A 89 -4.79 5.68 15.52
N GLU A 90 -3.55 5.46 15.94
CA GLU A 90 -2.42 5.23 15.01
C GLU A 90 -2.62 4.00 14.13
N ALA A 91 -3.19 2.92 14.65
CA ALA A 91 -3.49 1.71 13.89
C ALA A 91 -4.59 1.97 12.84
N ASP A 92 -5.67 2.64 13.23
CA ASP A 92 -6.78 3.00 12.34
C ASP A 92 -6.34 3.98 11.24
N LEU A 93 -5.49 4.96 11.59
CA LEU A 93 -4.89 5.87 10.61
C LEU A 93 -3.93 5.11 9.69
N GLY A 94 -3.19 4.13 10.19
CA GLY A 94 -2.29 3.30 9.38
C GLY A 94 -3.04 2.55 8.28
N GLU A 95 -4.15 1.92 8.63
CA GLU A 95 -5.00 1.18 7.68
C GLU A 95 -5.64 2.12 6.65
N THR A 96 -6.18 3.26 7.11
CA THR A 96 -6.79 4.26 6.22
C THR A 96 -5.77 4.84 5.23
N LYS A 97 -4.55 5.16 5.70
CA LYS A 97 -3.45 5.63 4.85
C LYS A 97 -3.06 4.58 3.83
N TYR A 98 -3.02 3.31 4.21
CA TYR A 98 -2.70 2.23 3.29
C TYR A 98 -3.75 2.11 2.16
N GLY A 99 -5.04 2.12 2.50
CA GLY A 99 -6.11 2.10 1.52
C GLY A 99 -6.06 3.30 0.57
N LEU A 100 -5.89 4.51 1.11
CA LEU A 100 -5.84 5.74 0.31
C LEU A 100 -4.62 5.78 -0.63
N ASN A 101 -3.44 5.41 -0.13
CA ASN A 101 -2.23 5.35 -0.95
C ASN A 101 -2.38 4.33 -2.09
N THR A 102 -2.98 3.17 -1.82
CA THR A 102 -3.25 2.14 -2.84
C THR A 102 -4.19 2.69 -3.91
N LEU A 103 -5.28 3.36 -3.50
CA LEU A 103 -6.21 3.99 -4.43
C LEU A 103 -5.53 5.06 -5.29
N MET A 104 -4.72 5.93 -4.69
CA MET A 104 -3.96 6.95 -5.43
C MET A 104 -3.07 6.33 -6.51
N ILE A 105 -2.35 5.25 -6.18
CA ILE A 105 -1.48 4.55 -7.14
C ILE A 105 -2.29 3.92 -8.27
N VAL A 106 -3.38 3.23 -7.96
CA VAL A 106 -4.22 2.55 -8.98
C VAL A 106 -4.98 3.56 -9.84
N LEU A 107 -5.51 4.63 -9.25
CA LEU A 107 -6.17 5.72 -9.99
C LEU A 107 -5.18 6.44 -10.90
N GLY A 108 -3.97 6.70 -10.40
CA GLY A 108 -2.88 7.21 -11.22
C GLY A 108 -2.57 6.27 -12.40
N ALA A 109 -2.48 4.96 -12.14
CA ALA A 109 -2.20 3.98 -13.18
C ALA A 109 -3.30 3.94 -14.26
N TYR A 110 -4.57 4.02 -13.84
CA TYR A 110 -5.70 4.13 -14.75
C TYR A 110 -5.65 5.42 -15.58
N GLY A 111 -5.26 6.54 -14.97
CA GLY A 111 -5.07 7.81 -15.67
C GLY A 111 -4.02 7.72 -16.78
N VAL A 112 -2.89 7.05 -16.53
CA VAL A 112 -1.85 6.82 -17.56
C VAL A 112 -2.35 5.85 -18.64
N PHE A 113 -3.06 4.79 -18.27
CA PHE A 113 -3.67 3.88 -19.25
C PHE A 113 -4.67 4.59 -20.17
N ALA A 114 -5.41 5.56 -19.65
CA ALA A 114 -6.29 6.41 -20.45
C ALA A 114 -5.53 7.22 -21.52
N MET A 115 -4.23 7.52 -21.33
CA MET A 115 -3.40 8.16 -22.37
C MET A 115 -3.24 7.24 -23.59
N GLN A 116 -3.06 5.94 -23.37
CA GLN A 116 -2.90 4.95 -24.45
C GLN A 116 -4.15 4.89 -25.33
N ILE A 117 -5.32 4.90 -24.69
CA ILE A 117 -6.61 4.91 -25.40
C ILE A 117 -6.89 6.29 -26.03
N GLY A 118 -6.53 7.37 -25.34
CA GLY A 118 -6.75 8.75 -25.78
C GLY A 118 -5.99 9.08 -27.07
N PHE A 119 -4.69 8.81 -27.11
CA PHE A 119 -3.90 9.03 -28.33
C PHE A 119 -4.32 8.10 -29.46
N ALA A 120 -4.61 6.83 -29.18
CA ALA A 120 -5.08 5.90 -30.19
C ALA A 120 -6.38 6.36 -30.86
N THR A 121 -7.32 6.90 -30.06
CA THR A 121 -8.61 7.42 -30.57
C THR A 121 -8.43 8.73 -31.34
N PHE A 122 -7.54 9.63 -30.89
CA PHE A 122 -7.20 10.85 -31.62
C PHE A 122 -6.56 10.55 -32.99
N VAL A 123 -5.59 9.64 -33.02
CA VAL A 123 -4.92 9.23 -34.27
C VAL A 123 -5.90 8.48 -35.19
N ALA A 124 -6.77 7.64 -34.64
CA ALA A 124 -7.85 7.00 -35.39
C ALA A 124 -8.77 8.03 -36.09
N GLY A 125 -9.04 9.18 -35.47
CA GLY A 125 -9.79 10.28 -36.08
C GLY A 125 -9.08 10.94 -37.27
N ALA A 126 -7.75 10.89 -37.31
CA ALA A 126 -6.94 11.47 -38.37
C ALA A 126 -6.67 10.51 -39.56
N VAL A 127 -6.88 9.20 -39.40
CA VAL A 127 -6.72 8.21 -40.48
C VAL A 127 -8.04 7.87 -41.18
N ARG A 128 -7.94 7.46 -42.45
CA ARG A 128 -9.09 6.98 -43.24
C ARG A 128 -9.80 5.83 -42.49
N SER A 129 -11.13 5.88 -42.44
CA SER A 129 -12.01 4.91 -41.77
C SER A 129 -11.70 3.43 -42.03
N LYS A 130 -11.19 3.10 -43.21
CA LYS A 130 -10.82 1.73 -43.60
C LYS A 130 -9.61 1.16 -42.86
N ASN A 131 -8.78 2.01 -42.25
CA ASN A 131 -7.56 1.61 -41.55
C ASN A 131 -7.63 1.82 -40.02
N ILE A 132 -8.71 2.40 -39.51
CA ILE A 132 -8.89 2.71 -38.08
C ILE A 132 -8.76 1.45 -37.22
N ALA A 133 -9.44 0.37 -37.61
CA ALA A 133 -9.41 -0.89 -36.87
C ALA A 133 -7.99 -1.44 -36.69
N SER A 134 -7.15 -1.38 -37.74
CA SER A 134 -5.77 -1.87 -37.67
C SER A 134 -4.88 -0.99 -36.79
N VAL A 135 -5.13 0.32 -36.73
CA VAL A 135 -4.38 1.25 -35.86
C VAL A 135 -4.73 1.02 -34.39
N LEU A 136 -6.03 0.90 -34.09
CA LEU A 136 -6.50 0.61 -32.72
C LEU A 136 -6.01 -0.76 -32.22
N LEU A 137 -6.10 -1.80 -33.06
CA LEU A 137 -5.60 -3.13 -32.72
C LEU A 137 -4.09 -3.13 -32.44
N LYS A 138 -3.31 -2.37 -33.22
CA LYS A 138 -1.86 -2.27 -32.99
C LYS A 138 -1.54 -1.64 -31.62
N SER A 139 -2.27 -0.61 -31.22
CA SER A 139 -2.09 0.04 -29.91
C SER A 139 -2.45 -0.86 -28.73
N THR A 140 -3.53 -1.64 -28.85
CA THR A 140 -3.97 -2.58 -27.81
C THR A 140 -3.00 -3.76 -27.68
N VAL A 141 -2.55 -4.32 -28.81
CA VAL A 141 -1.60 -5.44 -28.82
C VAL A 141 -0.23 -5.02 -28.29
N ASP A 142 0.23 -3.80 -28.61
CA ASP A 142 1.48 -3.24 -28.06
C ASP A 142 1.47 -3.16 -26.53
N THR A 143 0.35 -2.70 -25.97
CA THR A 143 0.16 -2.62 -24.52
C THR A 143 0.14 -4.01 -23.87
N GLY A 144 -0.51 -5.00 -24.52
CA GLY A 144 -0.54 -6.39 -24.07
C GLY A 144 0.82 -7.08 -24.12
N VAL A 145 1.60 -6.89 -25.19
CA VAL A 145 2.97 -7.42 -25.30
C VAL A 145 3.88 -6.79 -24.25
N THR A 146 3.70 -5.49 -23.98
CA THR A 146 4.44 -4.80 -22.92
C THR A 146 4.12 -5.36 -21.54
N ALA A 147 2.86 -5.76 -21.26
CA ALA A 147 2.50 -6.42 -20.00
C ALA A 147 3.24 -7.74 -19.79
N ILE A 148 3.34 -8.56 -20.83
CA ILE A 148 4.01 -9.87 -20.77
C ILE A 148 5.52 -9.67 -20.51
N MET A 149 6.17 -8.74 -21.20
CA MET A 149 7.59 -8.44 -20.99
C MET A 149 7.86 -7.78 -19.62
N TRP A 150 6.93 -6.94 -19.16
CA TRP A 150 7.03 -6.33 -17.83
C TRP A 150 6.90 -7.37 -16.70
N TYR A 151 6.00 -8.34 -16.87
CA TYR A 151 5.78 -9.42 -15.93
C TYR A 151 7.01 -10.33 -15.80
N THR A 152 7.65 -10.71 -16.91
CA THR A 152 8.75 -11.69 -16.88
C THR A 152 10.05 -11.10 -16.34
N VAL A 153 10.45 -9.92 -16.81
CA VAL A 153 11.77 -9.33 -16.52
C VAL A 153 11.72 -7.85 -16.13
N GLY A 154 10.71 -7.10 -16.57
CA GLY A 154 10.68 -5.64 -16.36
C GLY A 154 10.59 -5.23 -14.89
N TYR A 155 9.72 -5.87 -14.13
CA TYR A 155 9.61 -5.59 -12.69
C TYR A 155 10.88 -5.99 -11.93
N ALA A 156 11.51 -7.10 -12.29
CA ALA A 156 12.75 -7.57 -11.66
C ALA A 156 13.90 -6.59 -11.87
N PHE A 157 14.02 -6.00 -13.07
CA PHE A 157 15.06 -5.01 -13.34
C PHE A 157 14.83 -3.68 -12.62
N GLN A 158 13.58 -3.26 -12.42
CA GLN A 158 13.28 -2.02 -11.69
C GLN A 158 13.37 -2.21 -10.17
N ALA A 159 12.82 -3.29 -9.64
CA ALA A 159 12.60 -3.48 -8.21
C ALA A 159 13.59 -4.46 -7.56
N GLY A 160 14.34 -5.22 -8.36
CA GLY A 160 15.39 -6.10 -7.86
C GLY A 160 16.50 -5.26 -7.22
N GLY A 161 16.62 -5.32 -5.91
CA GLY A 161 17.83 -4.85 -5.24
C GLY A 161 18.93 -5.88 -5.49
N GLY A 162 20.03 -5.48 -6.12
CA GLY A 162 21.20 -6.31 -6.30
C GLY A 162 22.39 -5.69 -5.58
N ASP A 163 22.79 -6.29 -4.45
CA ASP A 163 24.11 -6.08 -3.87
C ASP A 163 25.17 -6.36 -4.95
N ALA A 164 26.15 -5.46 -5.07
CA ALA A 164 27.16 -5.33 -6.12
C ALA A 164 26.73 -4.56 -7.39
N GLY A 165 26.60 -3.23 -7.26
CA GLY A 165 26.82 -2.31 -8.39
C GLY A 165 25.62 -1.49 -8.88
N GLY A 166 24.43 -1.62 -8.30
CA GLY A 166 23.31 -0.65 -8.43
C GLY A 166 22.72 -0.43 -9.84
N PHE A 167 23.16 -1.16 -10.86
CA PHE A 167 22.78 -0.92 -12.26
C PHE A 167 21.65 -1.84 -12.75
N ILE A 168 21.56 -3.07 -12.23
CA ILE A 168 20.55 -4.07 -12.64
C ILE A 168 20.02 -4.84 -11.42
N GLY A 169 18.69 -4.98 -11.36
CA GLY A 169 18.06 -5.80 -10.35
C GLY A 169 18.11 -7.30 -10.65
N SER A 170 18.48 -8.08 -9.64
CA SER A 170 18.66 -9.54 -9.71
C SER A 170 17.58 -10.33 -8.96
N GLN A 171 16.55 -9.65 -8.44
CA GLN A 171 15.54 -10.21 -7.55
C GLN A 171 14.13 -9.93 -8.12
N TYR A 172 13.14 -10.76 -7.77
CA TYR A 172 11.73 -10.63 -8.18
C TYR A 172 11.43 -10.93 -9.67
N PHE A 173 12.18 -11.87 -10.28
CA PHE A 173 11.82 -12.41 -11.60
C PHE A 173 10.43 -13.07 -11.57
N ALA A 174 9.64 -12.84 -12.62
CA ALA A 174 8.25 -13.33 -12.71
C ALA A 174 7.34 -12.98 -11.52
N LEU A 175 7.60 -11.87 -10.82
CA LEU A 175 6.84 -11.40 -9.65
C LEU A 175 6.88 -12.34 -8.43
N ASP A 176 7.89 -13.21 -8.34
CA ASP A 176 8.08 -14.05 -7.16
C ASP A 176 8.23 -13.20 -5.89
N GLY A 177 7.49 -13.52 -4.82
CA GLY A 177 7.55 -12.79 -3.55
C GLY A 177 6.87 -11.41 -3.51
N ILE A 178 6.09 -11.01 -4.52
CA ILE A 178 5.56 -9.63 -4.57
C ILE A 178 4.52 -9.28 -3.50
N VAL A 179 3.82 -10.29 -3.00
CA VAL A 179 2.80 -10.17 -1.94
C VAL A 179 3.40 -9.76 -0.59
N THR A 180 4.71 -9.94 -0.37
CA THR A 180 5.36 -9.52 0.87
C THR A 180 5.73 -8.04 0.87
N ARG A 181 5.62 -7.35 -0.28
CA ARG A 181 5.96 -5.94 -0.41
C ARG A 181 4.74 -5.05 -0.20
N PRO A 182 4.90 -3.91 0.50
CA PRO A 182 3.83 -2.94 0.62
C PRO A 182 3.46 -2.41 -0.77
N TYR A 183 2.16 -2.39 -1.05
CA TYR A 183 1.62 -1.98 -2.35
C TYR A 183 2.16 -2.80 -3.54
N GLY A 184 2.61 -4.05 -3.31
CA GLY A 184 3.32 -4.87 -4.32
C GLY A 184 2.64 -4.87 -5.70
N TRP A 185 1.37 -5.28 -5.75
CA TRP A 185 0.59 -5.31 -7.00
C TRP A 185 0.25 -3.93 -7.56
N ALA A 186 -0.08 -2.96 -6.71
CA ALA A 186 -0.38 -1.60 -7.15
C ALA A 186 0.85 -0.96 -7.82
N ASN A 187 2.04 -1.16 -7.25
CA ASN A 187 3.30 -0.69 -7.80
C ASN A 187 3.67 -1.38 -9.12
N VAL A 188 3.38 -2.68 -9.28
CA VAL A 188 3.59 -3.37 -10.57
C VAL A 188 2.76 -2.73 -11.66
N VAL A 189 1.46 -2.51 -11.40
CA VAL A 189 0.54 -1.97 -12.39
C VAL A 189 0.91 -0.52 -12.73
N TRP A 190 1.26 0.28 -11.72
CA TRP A 190 1.75 1.65 -11.91
C TRP A 190 2.98 1.70 -12.81
N THR A 191 3.99 0.89 -12.53
CA THR A 191 5.25 0.90 -13.30
C THR A 191 5.09 0.31 -14.69
N TRP A 192 4.24 -0.71 -14.82
CA TRP A 192 3.85 -1.27 -16.11
C TRP A 192 3.25 -0.20 -17.05
N VAL A 193 2.33 0.63 -16.58
CA VAL A 193 1.70 1.64 -17.45
C VAL A 193 2.68 2.73 -17.90
N PHE A 194 3.70 3.08 -17.09
CA PHE A 194 4.78 3.98 -17.52
C PHE A 194 5.68 3.35 -18.59
N CYS A 195 5.99 2.06 -18.43
CA CYS A 195 6.73 1.31 -19.44
C CYS A 195 5.92 1.24 -20.75
N ALA A 196 4.63 0.91 -20.67
CA ALA A 196 3.73 0.86 -21.83
C ALA A 196 3.66 2.21 -22.56
N ALA A 197 3.52 3.33 -21.84
CA ALA A 197 3.51 4.66 -22.43
C ALA A 197 4.82 4.95 -23.18
N SER A 198 5.96 4.58 -22.60
CA SER A 198 7.28 4.75 -23.21
C SER A 198 7.43 3.92 -24.50
N THR A 199 7.01 2.65 -24.48
CA THR A 199 7.03 1.75 -25.65
C THR A 199 6.15 2.29 -26.78
N THR A 200 4.95 2.77 -26.46
CA THR A 200 4.04 3.31 -27.47
C THR A 200 4.55 4.59 -28.10
N ILE A 201 5.26 5.46 -27.36
CA ILE A 201 5.94 6.63 -27.94
C ILE A 201 7.03 6.18 -28.93
N MET A 202 7.81 5.16 -28.60
CA MET A 202 8.80 4.61 -29.54
C MET A 202 8.15 3.97 -30.76
N ALA A 203 7.03 3.28 -30.59
CA ALA A 203 6.26 2.69 -31.69
C ALA A 203 5.60 3.77 -32.58
N GLY A 204 5.17 4.89 -32.00
CA GLY A 204 4.63 6.04 -32.72
C GLY A 204 5.71 6.85 -33.44
N GLY A 205 6.88 7.04 -32.82
CA GLY A 205 8.01 7.80 -33.37
C GLY A 205 8.89 7.04 -34.36
N GLY A 206 9.04 5.71 -34.19
CA GLY A 206 9.88 4.86 -35.05
C GLY A 206 9.11 3.96 -36.02
N GLY A 207 7.79 3.83 -35.88
CA GLY A 207 7.03 2.68 -36.41
C GLY A 207 5.97 2.97 -37.47
N GLY A 208 5.90 4.18 -38.03
CA GLY A 208 5.12 4.45 -39.25
C GLY A 208 5.78 3.97 -40.55
N GLY A 209 6.98 3.35 -40.49
CA GLY A 209 7.79 3.01 -41.67
C GLY A 209 7.77 1.54 -42.13
N GLY A 210 7.12 0.62 -41.40
CA GLY A 210 7.22 -0.83 -41.67
C GLY A 210 6.10 -1.44 -42.52
N GLY A 211 4.87 -0.91 -42.43
CA GLY A 211 3.72 -1.39 -43.20
C GLY A 211 3.54 -0.72 -44.56
N GLU A 212 4.06 0.50 -44.72
CA GLU A 212 3.91 1.32 -45.93
C GLU A 212 5.02 1.08 -46.98
N LYS A 213 5.88 0.08 -46.80
CA LYS A 213 6.81 -0.34 -47.87
C LYS A 213 6.27 -1.47 -48.75
N LYS A 214 5.18 -2.16 -48.36
CA LYS A 214 4.55 -3.16 -49.24
C LYS A 214 3.45 -2.60 -50.15
N ARG A 215 2.90 -1.41 -49.88
CA ARG A 215 1.84 -0.81 -50.72
C ARG A 215 2.33 0.14 -51.83
N LYS A 216 3.64 0.29 -52.02
CA LYS A 216 4.22 0.97 -53.19
C LYS A 216 4.84 0.02 -54.22
N LYS A 217 4.95 -1.29 -53.93
CA LYS A 217 5.50 -2.28 -54.88
C LYS A 217 4.44 -2.98 -55.74
N THR A 218 3.16 -2.67 -55.55
CA THR A 218 2.03 -3.27 -56.31
C THR A 218 1.31 -2.25 -57.21
N ARG A 219 1.92 -1.08 -57.43
CA ARG A 219 1.50 -0.09 -58.42
C ARG A 219 2.74 0.32 -59.22
N GLY A 220 3.19 -0.59 -60.07
CA GLY A 220 4.21 -0.41 -61.09
C GLY A 220 3.86 -1.34 -62.23
#